data_AF-A0AAW5CKC9-F1
#
_entry.id   AF-A0AAW5CKC9-F1
#
_cell.length_a   1.000
_cell.length_b   1.000
_cell.length_c   1.000
_cell.angle_alpha   90.00
_cell.angle_beta   90.00
_cell.angle_gamma   90.00
#
_symmetry.space_group_name_H-M   'P 1'
#
loop_
_entity.id
_entity.type
_entity.pdbx_description
1 polymer ?
#
loop_
_entity_poly.entity_id
_entity_poly.type
_entity_poly.pdbx_seq_one_letter_code
_entity_poly.pdbx_strand_id
1 'polypeptide(L)'
;MVDVIVCFLTCGYTEAGAMQFFLKKINDRYEYRQCLPNKTIKKKGMPKKIDDKMSGRTGEALLEKVYELIEKHRDEYSQCRAILVEDDLDGRFAGYSQKEVGEYNRKIIEKIQDKLGKKLPVFVLYASPEAESWFIADWENGYKYLYCDRGIVDDVENDARQFFVYHLKEYIDNEILKEYKDNIEEYGYFDGKYIKISDEIIDAVQSGVKEKIGQLPRANKNYVDQIRNSRKLYYSKKLHGQRMLKNIHPDIVADKCKRFFGDTYKDLSEF
;
A
#
# COMPACT_ATOMS: atom_id res chain seq x y z
N MET A 1 25.13 -17.58 -3.35
CA MET A 1 23.74 -17.95 -3.02
C MET A 1 23.08 -16.67 -2.54
N VAL A 2 21.96 -16.26 -3.11
CA VAL A 2 21.28 -15.02 -2.68
C VAL A 2 20.47 -15.34 -1.42
N ASP A 3 20.61 -14.55 -0.38
CA ASP A 3 19.84 -14.71 0.85
C ASP A 3 18.37 -14.37 0.61
N VAL A 4 17.47 -15.17 1.19
CA VAL A 4 16.03 -15.06 0.95
C VAL A 4 15.32 -14.47 2.17
N ILE A 5 14.44 -13.50 1.95
CA ILE A 5 13.44 -13.06 2.92
C ILE A 5 12.08 -13.61 2.49
N VAL A 6 11.41 -14.34 3.37
CA VAL A 6 10.06 -14.88 3.11
C VAL A 6 9.03 -13.81 3.46
N CYS A 7 8.16 -13.47 2.51
CA CYS A 7 7.19 -12.38 2.66
C CYS A 7 5.75 -12.90 2.69
N PHE A 8 4.97 -12.40 3.64
CA PHE A 8 3.53 -12.57 3.71
C PHE A 8 2.88 -11.20 3.60
N LEU A 9 2.15 -10.94 2.51
CA LEU A 9 1.67 -9.60 2.15
C LEU A 9 0.13 -9.61 2.09
N THR A 10 -0.52 -8.52 2.47
CA THR A 10 -1.99 -8.35 2.38
C THR A 10 -2.44 -8.00 0.98
N CYS A 11 -1.53 -7.39 0.20
CA CYS A 11 -1.79 -6.94 -1.17
C CYS A 11 -2.51 -8.00 -2.02
N GLY A 12 -3.37 -7.55 -2.92
CA GLY A 12 -4.14 -8.45 -3.78
C GLY A 12 -3.23 -9.27 -4.72
N TYR A 13 -3.74 -10.38 -5.27
CA TYR A 13 -2.99 -11.20 -6.25
C TYR A 13 -2.40 -10.42 -7.43
N THR A 14 -2.98 -9.27 -7.75
CA THR A 14 -2.56 -8.37 -8.83
C THR A 14 -1.37 -7.48 -8.45
N GLU A 15 -1.17 -7.21 -7.16
CA GLU A 15 -0.12 -6.36 -6.60
C GLU A 15 1.10 -7.14 -6.13
N ALA A 16 0.97 -8.46 -5.91
CA ALA A 16 2.01 -9.38 -5.49
C ALA A 16 3.43 -9.10 -6.06
N GLY A 17 3.55 -8.78 -7.35
CA GLY A 17 4.86 -8.44 -7.93
C GLY A 17 5.37 -7.03 -7.57
N ALA A 18 4.48 -6.06 -7.44
CA ALA A 18 4.85 -4.67 -7.15
C ALA A 18 5.38 -4.48 -5.72
N MET A 19 4.83 -5.18 -4.73
CA MET A 19 5.35 -5.11 -3.37
C MET A 19 6.77 -5.66 -3.27
N GLN A 20 7.10 -6.75 -3.99
CA GLN A 20 8.48 -7.25 -4.07
C GLN A 20 9.43 -6.21 -4.69
N PHE A 21 8.98 -5.47 -5.72
CA PHE A 21 9.77 -4.37 -6.29
C PHE A 21 9.96 -3.24 -5.27
N PHE A 22 8.93 -2.89 -4.52
CA PHE A 22 9.01 -1.87 -3.47
C PHE A 22 9.99 -2.28 -2.36
N LEU A 23 9.90 -3.52 -1.87
CA LEU A 23 10.84 -4.07 -0.88
C LEU A 23 12.29 -4.09 -1.38
N LYS A 24 12.52 -4.40 -2.66
CA LYS A 24 13.86 -4.33 -3.27
C LYS A 24 14.42 -2.90 -3.31
N LYS A 25 13.59 -1.86 -3.30
CA LYS A 25 14.06 -0.48 -3.15
C LYS A 25 14.48 -0.15 -1.71
N ILE A 26 13.97 -0.88 -0.72
CA ILE A 26 14.40 -0.74 0.68
C ILE A 26 15.77 -1.41 0.86
N ASN A 27 15.92 -2.65 0.36
CA ASN A 27 17.18 -3.38 0.46
C ASN A 27 17.28 -4.41 -0.67
N ASP A 28 18.16 -4.18 -1.64
CA ASP A 28 18.28 -5.02 -2.85
C ASP A 28 19.19 -6.25 -2.67
N ARG A 29 19.78 -6.44 -1.48
CA ARG A 29 20.68 -7.56 -1.16
C ARG A 29 19.95 -8.91 -1.08
N TYR A 30 18.64 -8.88 -0.91
CA TYR A 30 17.81 -10.05 -0.63
C TYR A 30 16.85 -10.38 -1.76
N GLU A 31 16.59 -11.68 -1.94
CA GLU A 31 15.46 -12.13 -2.74
C GLU A 31 14.21 -12.21 -1.85
N TYR A 32 13.22 -11.35 -2.14
CA TYR A 32 11.95 -11.33 -1.43
C TYR A 32 11.00 -12.36 -2.02
N ARG A 33 10.85 -13.50 -1.34
CA ARG A 33 9.97 -14.59 -1.78
C ARG A 33 8.60 -14.46 -1.16
N GLN A 34 7.62 -14.07 -1.98
CA GLN A 34 6.24 -13.94 -1.53
C GLN A 34 5.54 -15.30 -1.39
N CYS A 35 5.04 -15.58 -0.19
CA CYS A 35 4.25 -16.77 0.14
C CYS A 35 2.75 -16.47 0.31
N LEU A 36 2.37 -15.21 0.54
CA LEU A 36 0.97 -14.74 0.54
C LEU A 36 0.81 -13.39 -0.19
N PRO A 37 -0.28 -13.22 -0.98
CA PRO A 37 -1.12 -14.29 -1.52
C PRO A 37 -0.34 -15.24 -2.45
N ASN A 38 -0.56 -16.56 -2.31
CA ASN A 38 0.16 -17.57 -3.09
C ASN A 38 -0.44 -17.66 -4.50
N LYS A 39 0.15 -16.98 -5.49
CA LYS A 39 -0.20 -17.19 -6.90
C LYS A 39 0.00 -18.67 -7.21
N THR A 40 -1.09 -19.41 -7.39
CA THR A 40 -1.03 -20.78 -7.91
C THR A 40 -0.14 -20.80 -9.15
N ILE A 41 0.98 -21.50 -9.06
CA ILE A 41 1.98 -21.60 -10.13
C ILE A 41 1.26 -22.11 -11.38
N LYS A 42 1.28 -21.30 -12.43
CA LYS A 42 0.69 -21.62 -13.73
C LYS A 42 1.43 -22.83 -14.33
N LYS A 43 0.76 -23.97 -14.55
CA LYS A 43 1.15 -24.85 -15.66
C LYS A 43 0.56 -24.26 -16.95
N LYS A 44 1.38 -24.16 -17.99
CA LYS A 44 1.00 -23.56 -19.29
C LYS A 44 -0.27 -24.25 -19.82
N GLY A 45 -1.34 -23.49 -20.06
CA GLY A 45 -2.60 -24.01 -20.63
C GLY A 45 -3.77 -24.23 -19.66
N MET A 46 -3.62 -24.05 -18.34
CA MET A 46 -4.75 -24.17 -17.39
C MET A 46 -5.35 -22.81 -16.97
N PRO A 47 -6.69 -22.73 -16.78
CA PRO A 47 -7.34 -21.54 -16.23
C PRO A 47 -6.82 -21.26 -14.81
N LYS A 48 -6.65 -19.99 -14.46
CA LYS A 48 -6.26 -19.59 -13.11
C LYS A 48 -7.39 -19.96 -12.14
N LYS A 49 -7.13 -20.89 -11.20
CA LYS A 49 -7.93 -20.98 -9.98
C LYS A 49 -7.46 -19.88 -9.05
N ILE A 50 -8.09 -18.71 -9.16
CA ILE A 50 -7.95 -17.63 -8.19
C ILE A 50 -8.91 -18.00 -7.05
N ASP A 51 -8.37 -18.24 -5.86
CA ASP A 51 -9.20 -18.34 -4.67
C ASP A 51 -9.32 -16.93 -4.08
N ASP A 52 -10.44 -16.27 -4.35
CA ASP A 52 -10.72 -14.92 -3.85
C ASP A 52 -10.71 -14.86 -2.31
N LYS A 53 -10.89 -15.99 -1.60
CA LYS A 53 -10.82 -16.07 -0.13
C LYS A 53 -9.40 -15.93 0.44
N MET A 54 -8.39 -15.86 -0.41
CA MET A 54 -6.97 -15.79 -0.04
C MET A 54 -6.33 -14.42 -0.37
N SER A 55 -7.10 -13.49 -0.93
CA SER A 55 -6.67 -12.12 -1.27
C SER A 55 -7.26 -11.13 -0.27
N GLY A 56 -6.48 -10.13 0.18
CA GLY A 56 -6.99 -9.04 1.02
C GLY A 56 -7.35 -9.44 2.45
N ARG A 57 -6.68 -10.46 3.01
CA ARG A 57 -6.76 -10.75 4.45
C ARG A 57 -5.86 -9.76 5.18
N THR A 58 -6.38 -9.06 6.17
CA THR A 58 -5.61 -8.17 7.04
C THR A 58 -5.75 -8.65 8.49
N GLY A 59 -4.81 -8.29 9.36
CA GLY A 59 -4.85 -8.62 10.78
C GLY A 59 -4.94 -10.07 11.19
N GLU A 60 -5.89 -10.39 12.07
CA GLU A 60 -5.97 -11.72 12.68
C GLU A 60 -6.10 -12.81 11.62
N ALA A 61 -6.93 -12.58 10.59
CA ALA A 61 -7.09 -13.52 9.48
C ALA A 61 -5.81 -13.69 8.62
N LEU A 62 -5.00 -12.64 8.49
CA LEU A 62 -3.67 -12.72 7.89
C LEU A 62 -2.75 -13.55 8.78
N LEU A 63 -2.62 -13.17 10.05
CA LEU A 63 -1.71 -13.79 11.01
C LEU A 63 -2.02 -15.27 11.20
N GLU A 64 -3.28 -15.67 11.31
CA GLU A 64 -3.70 -17.08 11.33
C GLU A 64 -3.15 -17.85 10.14
N LYS A 65 -3.24 -17.29 8.93
CA LYS A 65 -2.73 -17.91 7.72
C LYS A 65 -1.20 -17.95 7.69
N VAL A 66 -0.55 -16.88 8.14
CA VAL A 66 0.92 -16.81 8.26
C VAL A 66 1.41 -17.93 9.18
N TYR A 67 0.79 -18.07 10.35
CA TYR A 67 1.11 -19.11 11.31
C TYR A 67 0.90 -20.52 10.75
N GLU A 68 -0.22 -20.78 10.07
CA GLU A 68 -0.50 -22.07 9.42
C GLU A 68 0.59 -22.42 8.38
N LEU A 69 0.99 -21.44 7.55
CA LEU A 69 2.00 -21.66 6.51
C LEU A 69 3.39 -21.87 7.10
N ILE A 70 3.76 -21.13 8.15
CA ILE A 70 5.04 -21.29 8.84
C ILE A 70 5.16 -22.69 9.42
N GLU A 71 4.11 -23.18 10.07
CA GLU A 71 4.09 -24.50 10.66
C GLU A 71 4.15 -25.61 9.59
N LYS A 72 3.40 -25.45 8.51
CA LYS A 72 3.36 -26.41 7.39
C LYS A 72 4.68 -26.49 6.62
N HIS A 73 5.39 -25.38 6.47
CA HIS A 73 6.62 -25.26 5.67
C HIS A 73 7.84 -24.92 6.53
N ARG A 74 7.85 -25.38 7.78
CA ARG A 74 8.85 -25.05 8.81
C ARG A 74 10.28 -25.25 8.33
N ASP A 75 10.58 -26.43 7.78
CA ASP A 75 11.94 -26.78 7.35
C ASP A 75 12.45 -25.81 6.27
N GLU A 76 11.60 -25.48 5.31
CA GLU A 76 11.93 -24.56 4.22
C GLU A 76 12.13 -23.13 4.74
N TYR A 77 11.22 -22.62 5.58
CA TYR A 77 11.32 -21.26 6.09
C TYR A 77 12.41 -21.12 7.15
N SER A 78 12.82 -22.19 7.82
CA SER A 78 13.94 -22.16 8.78
C SER A 78 15.28 -21.82 8.11
N GLN A 79 15.38 -22.01 6.80
CA GLN A 79 16.56 -21.72 5.99
C GLN A 79 16.61 -20.28 5.47
N CYS A 80 15.52 -19.51 5.58
CA CYS A 80 15.51 -18.12 5.15
C CYS A 80 16.30 -17.23 6.13
N ARG A 81 16.68 -16.04 5.64
CA ARG A 81 17.43 -15.06 6.42
C ARG A 81 16.52 -14.30 7.39
N ALA A 82 15.30 -13.99 6.96
CA ALA A 82 14.27 -13.33 7.75
C ALA A 82 12.86 -13.63 7.21
N ILE A 83 11.86 -13.37 8.06
CA ILE A 83 10.45 -13.32 7.65
C ILE A 83 9.99 -11.86 7.63
N LEU A 84 9.15 -11.49 6.67
CA LEU A 84 8.48 -10.21 6.61
C LEU A 84 6.97 -10.44 6.53
N VAL A 85 6.22 -9.78 7.40
CA VAL A 85 4.76 -9.71 7.36
C VAL A 85 4.38 -8.27 7.07
N GLU A 86 3.66 -8.04 5.98
CA GLU A 86 3.09 -6.74 5.65
C GLU A 86 1.58 -6.79 5.94
N ASP A 87 1.03 -5.71 6.52
CA ASP A 87 -0.39 -5.56 6.85
C ASP A 87 -0.86 -4.13 6.55
N ASP A 88 -1.94 -3.97 5.78
CA ASP A 88 -2.62 -2.67 5.56
C ASP A 88 -3.10 -2.05 6.89
N LEU A 89 -3.26 -2.87 7.94
CA LEU A 89 -3.69 -2.50 9.28
C LEU A 89 -5.18 -2.11 9.37
N ASP A 90 -5.77 -1.53 8.32
CA ASP A 90 -7.16 -1.06 8.26
C ASP A 90 -7.54 -0.23 9.51
N GLY A 91 -6.61 0.63 9.95
CA GLY A 91 -6.76 1.49 11.14
C GLY A 91 -6.87 0.77 12.49
N ARG A 92 -6.53 -0.53 12.61
CA ARG A 92 -6.63 -1.30 13.87
C ARG A 92 -5.93 -0.67 15.08
N PHE A 93 -4.89 0.13 14.85
CA PHE A 93 -4.16 0.83 15.91
C PHE A 93 -4.74 2.20 16.25
N ALA A 94 -5.99 2.50 15.84
CA ALA A 94 -6.70 3.68 16.29
C ALA A 94 -6.70 3.76 17.83
N GLY A 95 -6.12 4.84 18.37
CA GLY A 95 -5.97 5.05 19.82
C GLY A 95 -4.85 4.25 20.50
N TYR A 96 -4.13 3.38 19.80
CA TYR A 96 -3.01 2.64 20.39
C TYR A 96 -1.82 3.57 20.59
N SER A 97 -1.21 3.52 21.77
CA SER A 97 0.10 4.11 22.04
C SER A 97 1.21 3.33 21.32
N GLN A 98 2.38 3.96 21.15
CA GLN A 98 3.55 3.27 20.59
C GLN A 98 3.97 2.03 21.38
N LYS A 99 3.74 2.04 22.70
CA LYS A 99 4.00 0.87 23.55
C LYS A 99 3.08 -0.31 23.20
N GLU A 100 1.79 -0.05 23.00
CA GLU A 100 0.81 -1.09 22.64
C GLU A 100 1.10 -1.69 21.26
N VAL A 101 1.51 -0.85 20.30
CA VAL A 101 1.98 -1.28 18.98
C VAL A 101 3.21 -2.17 19.11
N GLY A 102 4.21 -1.75 19.89
CA GLY A 102 5.41 -2.55 20.13
C GLY A 102 5.11 -3.90 20.82
N GLU A 103 4.19 -3.92 21.77
CA GLU A 103 3.73 -5.15 22.42
C GLU A 103 3.00 -6.09 21.45
N TYR A 104 2.20 -5.54 20.55
CA TYR A 104 1.54 -6.30 19.49
C TYR A 104 2.55 -6.92 18.52
N ASN A 105 3.52 -6.12 18.05
CA ASN A 105 4.58 -6.60 17.15
C ASN A 105 5.41 -7.71 17.80
N ARG A 106 5.79 -7.54 19.07
CA ARG A 106 6.54 -8.56 19.81
C ARG A 106 5.78 -9.89 19.88
N LYS A 107 4.46 -9.86 20.13
CA LYS A 107 3.64 -11.09 20.15
C LYS A 107 3.64 -11.81 18.79
N ILE A 108 3.59 -11.07 17.69
CA ILE A 108 3.71 -11.65 16.34
C ILE A 108 5.06 -12.31 16.16
N ILE A 109 6.14 -11.60 16.48
CA ILE A 109 7.52 -12.07 16.34
C ILE A 109 7.74 -13.35 17.14
N GLU A 110 7.36 -13.35 18.42
CA GLU A 110 7.49 -14.49 19.32
C GLU A 110 6.72 -15.71 18.80
N LYS A 111 5.48 -15.51 18.32
CA LYS A 111 4.65 -16.60 17.80
C LYS A 111 5.18 -17.17 16.48
N ILE A 112 5.76 -16.33 15.60
CA ILE A 112 6.43 -16.78 14.38
C ILE A 112 7.68 -17.60 14.73
N GLN A 113 8.51 -17.10 15.64
CA GLN A 113 9.74 -17.78 16.05
C GLN A 113 9.47 -19.12 16.75
N ASP A 114 8.44 -19.19 17.60
CA ASP A 114 7.97 -20.41 18.26
C ASP A 114 7.54 -21.46 17.23
N LYS A 115 6.64 -21.08 16.30
CA LYS A 115 6.19 -21.99 15.22
C LYS A 115 7.32 -22.43 14.31
N LEU A 116 8.29 -21.55 14.05
CA LEU A 116 9.47 -21.91 13.27
C LEU A 116 10.46 -22.79 14.07
N GLY A 117 10.43 -22.75 15.40
CA GLY A 117 11.42 -23.41 16.27
C GLY A 117 12.81 -22.80 16.17
N LYS A 118 12.91 -21.56 15.69
CA LYS A 118 14.17 -20.88 15.43
C LYS A 118 13.99 -19.39 15.67
N LYS A 119 14.97 -18.80 16.35
CA LYS A 119 15.09 -17.35 16.44
C LYS A 119 15.71 -16.83 15.15
N LEU A 120 14.91 -16.14 14.35
CA LEU A 120 15.33 -15.37 13.19
C LEU A 120 14.69 -13.98 13.21
N PRO A 121 15.26 -13.01 12.50
CA PRO A 121 14.63 -11.71 12.30
C PRO A 121 13.24 -11.83 11.67
N VAL A 122 12.29 -11.08 12.22
CA VAL A 122 10.91 -10.99 11.73
C VAL A 122 10.56 -9.50 11.65
N PHE A 123 10.27 -9.03 10.44
CA PHE A 123 9.84 -7.65 10.19
C PHE A 123 8.32 -7.60 10.08
N VAL A 124 7.70 -6.62 10.74
CA VAL A 124 6.26 -6.35 10.62
C VAL A 124 6.10 -4.96 10.02
N LEU A 125 5.69 -4.90 8.75
CA LEU A 125 5.59 -3.69 7.95
C LEU A 125 4.12 -3.28 7.84
N TYR A 126 3.79 -2.04 8.18
CA TYR A 126 2.41 -1.57 8.13
C TYR A 126 2.19 -0.57 7.00
N ALA A 127 1.20 -0.83 6.15
CA ALA A 127 0.73 0.08 5.12
C ALA A 127 -0.47 0.88 5.63
N SER A 128 -0.29 1.58 6.76
CA SER A 128 -1.41 2.20 7.47
C SER A 128 -1.83 3.55 6.89
N PRO A 129 -3.13 3.87 6.85
CA PRO A 129 -4.27 2.97 7.08
C PRO A 129 -4.55 2.00 5.92
N GLU A 130 -4.05 2.30 4.72
CA GLU A 130 -3.98 1.46 3.52
C GLU A 130 -2.75 1.92 2.69
N ALA A 131 -2.25 1.12 1.75
CA ALA A 131 -1.12 1.49 0.87
C ALA A 131 -1.30 2.83 0.12
N GLU A 132 -2.54 3.30 -0.08
CA GLU A 132 -2.83 4.65 -0.57
C GLU A 132 -2.16 5.77 0.22
N SER A 133 -1.91 5.57 1.51
CA SER A 133 -1.18 6.53 2.34
C SER A 133 0.25 6.73 1.87
N TRP A 134 0.91 5.66 1.42
CA TRP A 134 2.26 5.71 0.85
C TRP A 134 2.27 6.46 -0.49
N PHE A 135 1.22 6.31 -1.30
CA PHE A 135 1.08 7.03 -2.57
C PHE A 135 0.83 8.53 -2.37
N ILE A 136 0.18 8.91 -1.27
CA ILE A 136 0.02 10.31 -0.87
C ILE A 136 1.32 10.87 -0.29
N ALA A 137 1.99 10.10 0.57
CA ALA A 137 3.26 10.47 1.18
C ALA A 137 4.33 10.83 0.13
N ASP A 138 4.48 9.99 -0.88
CA ASP A 138 5.31 10.25 -2.05
C ASP A 138 4.45 10.72 -3.24
N TRP A 139 3.82 11.90 -3.09
CA TRP A 139 2.88 12.45 -4.07
C TRP A 139 3.44 12.51 -5.50
N GLU A 140 4.71 12.91 -5.63
CA GLU A 140 5.38 13.10 -6.92
C GLU A 140 5.48 11.78 -7.68
N ASN A 141 5.84 10.69 -7.00
CA ASN A 141 5.97 9.36 -7.60
C ASN A 141 4.69 8.50 -7.46
N GLY A 142 3.71 8.95 -6.70
CA GLY A 142 2.39 8.35 -6.54
C GLY A 142 1.38 8.94 -7.52
N TYR A 143 0.40 9.69 -6.99
CA TYR A 143 -0.73 10.18 -7.78
C TYR A 143 -0.36 11.18 -8.88
N LYS A 144 0.67 12.02 -8.67
CA LYS A 144 1.11 12.94 -9.74
C LYS A 144 1.69 12.16 -10.91
N TYR A 145 2.58 11.21 -10.63
CA TYR A 145 3.10 10.29 -11.65
C TYR A 145 1.95 9.57 -12.37
N LEU A 146 1.00 9.01 -11.62
CA LEU A 146 -0.13 8.27 -12.19
C LEU A 146 -0.90 9.06 -13.26
N TYR A 147 -1.25 10.32 -12.99
CA TYR A 147 -2.08 11.09 -13.91
C TYR A 147 -1.28 11.88 -14.94
N CYS A 148 -0.02 12.23 -14.65
CA CYS A 148 0.82 13.00 -15.58
C CYS A 148 1.66 12.12 -16.52
N ASP A 149 1.87 10.83 -16.21
CA ASP A 149 2.62 9.92 -17.07
C ASP A 149 1.90 9.64 -18.42
N ARG A 150 2.67 9.35 -19.46
CA ARG A 150 2.13 9.14 -20.81
C ARG A 150 1.46 7.76 -20.91
N GLY A 151 0.25 7.72 -21.45
CA GLY A 151 -0.47 6.47 -21.73
C GLY A 151 -1.31 5.93 -20.57
N ILE A 152 -1.44 6.68 -19.47
CA ILE A 152 -2.44 6.40 -18.42
C ILE A 152 -3.72 7.15 -18.74
N VAL A 153 -3.59 8.47 -18.81
CA VAL A 153 -4.64 9.40 -19.22
C VAL A 153 -4.19 10.02 -20.53
N ASP A 154 -4.72 9.52 -21.65
CA ASP A 154 -4.39 9.98 -23.00
C ASP A 154 -5.55 10.74 -23.67
N ASP A 155 -6.69 10.87 -22.99
CA ASP A 155 -7.88 11.62 -23.42
C ASP A 155 -7.94 13.04 -22.86
N VAL A 156 -6.88 13.46 -22.14
CA VAL A 156 -6.73 14.80 -21.55
C VAL A 156 -5.32 15.33 -21.83
N GLU A 157 -5.23 16.57 -22.27
CA GLU A 157 -3.96 17.25 -22.55
C GLU A 157 -3.10 17.41 -21.29
N ASN A 158 -1.78 17.54 -21.46
CA ASN A 158 -0.86 17.56 -20.32
C ASN A 158 -1.15 18.68 -19.32
N ASP A 159 -1.42 19.89 -19.80
CA ASP A 159 -1.69 21.04 -18.91
C ASP A 159 -3.00 20.85 -18.12
N ALA A 160 -4.04 20.28 -18.74
CA ALA A 160 -5.28 19.94 -18.07
C ALA A 160 -5.08 18.81 -17.04
N ARG A 161 -4.20 17.83 -17.31
CA ARG A 161 -3.83 16.79 -16.33
C ARG A 161 -3.07 17.38 -15.13
N GLN A 162 -2.12 18.28 -15.37
CA GLN A 162 -1.41 18.98 -14.29
C GLN A 162 -2.38 19.81 -13.43
N PHE A 163 -3.33 20.49 -14.07
CA PHE A 163 -4.39 21.24 -13.40
C PHE A 163 -5.28 20.34 -12.54
N PHE A 164 -5.69 19.18 -13.06
CA PHE A 164 -6.43 18.16 -12.29
C PHE A 164 -5.64 17.68 -11.08
N VAL A 165 -4.37 17.30 -11.26
CA VAL A 165 -3.51 16.78 -10.18
C VAL A 165 -3.31 17.81 -9.08
N TYR A 166 -3.10 19.08 -9.44
CA TYR A 166 -3.00 20.16 -8.47
C TYR A 166 -4.24 20.21 -7.57
N HIS A 167 -5.44 20.23 -8.16
CA HIS A 167 -6.67 20.29 -7.40
C HIS A 167 -7.03 18.98 -6.70
N LEU A 168 -6.61 17.82 -7.22
CA LEU A 168 -6.73 16.54 -6.52
C LEU A 168 -5.90 16.57 -5.23
N LYS A 169 -4.66 17.09 -5.28
CA LYS A 169 -3.84 17.25 -4.08
C LYS A 169 -4.53 18.13 -3.05
N GLU A 170 -4.98 19.31 -3.48
CA GLU A 170 -5.70 20.24 -2.59
C GLU A 170 -6.97 19.62 -2.00
N TYR A 171 -7.70 18.82 -2.79
CA TYR A 171 -8.90 18.14 -2.31
C TYR A 171 -8.57 17.08 -1.27
N ILE A 172 -7.56 16.22 -1.54
CA ILE A 172 -7.12 15.20 -0.59
C ILE A 172 -6.65 15.86 0.71
N ASP A 173 -5.80 16.88 0.63
CA ASP A 173 -5.21 17.51 1.82
C ASP A 173 -6.28 18.25 2.66
N ASN A 174 -7.24 18.94 2.02
CA ASN A 174 -8.18 19.83 2.74
C ASN A 174 -9.56 19.24 3.01
N GLU A 175 -10.04 18.30 2.19
CA GLU A 175 -11.40 17.74 2.31
C GLU A 175 -11.40 16.31 2.87
N ILE A 176 -10.39 15.51 2.52
CA ILE A 176 -10.27 14.12 2.98
C ILE A 176 -9.44 14.07 4.27
N LEU A 177 -8.16 14.43 4.18
CA LEU A 177 -7.20 14.27 5.28
C LEU A 177 -7.39 15.30 6.38
N LYS A 178 -7.68 16.56 6.06
CA LYS A 178 -7.90 17.65 7.04
C LYS A 178 -6.75 17.70 8.06
N GLU A 179 -7.01 17.48 9.35
CA GLU A 179 -5.98 17.45 10.39
C GLU A 179 -4.96 16.30 10.23
N TYR A 180 -5.29 15.23 9.50
CA TYR A 180 -4.41 14.08 9.29
C TYR A 180 -3.39 14.27 8.16
N LYS A 181 -3.38 15.41 7.46
CA LYS A 181 -2.48 15.63 6.30
C LYS A 181 -1.00 15.45 6.63
N ASP A 182 -0.60 15.80 7.86
CA ASP A 182 0.77 15.70 8.35
C ASP A 182 1.03 14.41 9.15
N ASN A 183 -0.01 13.58 9.33
CA ASN A 183 0.04 12.33 10.09
C ASN A 183 -0.94 11.29 9.53
N ILE A 184 -0.74 10.98 8.25
CA ILE A 184 -1.69 10.18 7.45
C ILE A 184 -1.91 8.76 7.98
N GLU A 185 -0.92 8.19 8.68
CA GLU A 185 -1.01 6.86 9.27
C GLU A 185 -2.09 6.74 10.36
N GLU A 186 -2.53 7.86 10.94
CA GLU A 186 -3.61 7.88 11.93
C GLU A 186 -4.99 8.14 11.33
N TYR A 187 -5.07 8.34 10.01
CA TYR A 187 -6.34 8.57 9.33
C TYR A 187 -7.26 7.35 9.40
N GLY A 188 -8.57 7.61 9.47
CA GLY A 188 -9.58 6.63 9.10
C GLY A 188 -10.61 6.34 10.18
N TYR A 189 -10.40 6.73 11.45
CA TYR A 189 -11.42 6.52 12.49
C TYR A 189 -12.16 7.82 12.84
N PHE A 190 -13.44 7.85 12.54
CA PHE A 190 -14.33 8.98 12.77
C PHE A 190 -15.58 8.50 13.50
N ASP A 191 -15.91 9.10 14.65
CA ASP A 191 -17.07 8.74 15.47
C ASP A 191 -17.21 7.22 15.74
N GLY A 192 -16.08 6.55 15.99
CA GLY A 192 -16.02 5.11 16.25
C GLY A 192 -16.17 4.21 15.01
N LYS A 193 -16.21 4.80 13.81
CA LYS A 193 -16.31 4.07 12.54
C LYS A 193 -15.04 4.23 11.72
N TYR A 194 -14.58 3.12 11.14
CA TYR A 194 -13.50 3.14 10.15
C TYR A 194 -14.02 3.59 8.77
N ILE A 195 -13.32 4.54 8.17
CA ILE A 195 -13.49 5.07 6.82
C ILE A 195 -12.21 4.77 6.05
N LYS A 196 -12.37 4.09 4.91
CA LYS A 196 -11.27 3.71 4.03
C LYS A 196 -10.83 4.90 3.21
N ILE A 197 -9.57 5.28 3.34
CA ILE A 197 -9.00 6.42 2.59
C ILE A 197 -9.09 6.17 1.09
N SER A 198 -8.94 4.92 0.68
CA SER A 198 -9.00 4.52 -0.71
C SER A 198 -10.38 4.71 -1.33
N ASP A 199 -11.47 4.49 -0.59
CA ASP A 199 -12.84 4.73 -1.05
C ASP A 199 -13.07 6.24 -1.24
N GLU A 200 -12.61 7.05 -0.28
CA GLU A 200 -12.64 8.52 -0.37
C GLU A 200 -11.85 9.05 -1.58
N ILE A 201 -10.69 8.46 -1.88
CA ILE A 201 -9.89 8.84 -3.06
C ILE A 201 -10.60 8.43 -4.36
N ILE A 202 -11.24 7.25 -4.40
CA ILE A 202 -12.03 6.83 -5.57
C ILE A 202 -13.12 7.87 -5.84
N ASP A 203 -13.88 8.26 -4.81
CA ASP A 203 -14.97 9.23 -4.94
C ASP A 203 -14.47 10.63 -5.30
N ALA A 204 -13.35 11.06 -4.72
CA ALA A 204 -12.73 12.34 -5.06
C ALA A 204 -12.27 12.41 -6.53
N VAL A 205 -11.60 11.37 -7.03
CA VAL A 205 -11.11 11.34 -8.42
C VAL A 205 -12.28 11.23 -9.41
N GLN A 206 -13.27 10.39 -9.11
CA GLN A 206 -14.36 10.12 -10.04
C GLN A 206 -15.35 11.27 -10.13
N SER A 207 -15.62 11.95 -9.01
CA SER A 207 -16.67 12.98 -8.92
C SER A 207 -16.19 14.24 -8.22
N GLY A 208 -15.73 14.17 -6.97
CA GLY A 208 -15.55 15.33 -6.09
C GLY A 208 -14.66 16.43 -6.66
N VAL A 209 -13.46 16.07 -7.15
CA VAL A 209 -12.51 17.02 -7.74
C VAL A 209 -13.04 17.59 -9.05
N LYS A 210 -13.69 16.77 -9.88
CA LYS A 210 -14.27 17.21 -11.17
C LYS A 210 -15.40 18.22 -10.96
N GLU A 211 -16.20 18.04 -9.91
CA GLU A 211 -17.23 18.98 -9.51
C GLU A 211 -16.63 20.28 -8.97
N LYS A 212 -15.67 20.19 -8.04
CA LYS A 212 -14.97 21.36 -7.47
C LYS A 212 -14.31 22.21 -8.56
N ILE A 213 -13.59 21.58 -9.49
CA ILE A 213 -12.98 22.25 -10.65
C ILE A 213 -14.04 22.97 -11.51
N GLY A 214 -15.19 22.33 -11.75
CA GLY A 214 -16.27 22.89 -12.54
C GLY A 214 -16.94 24.13 -11.93
N GLN A 215 -16.76 24.37 -10.63
CA GLN A 215 -17.32 25.51 -9.90
C GLN A 215 -16.31 26.67 -9.75
N LEU A 216 -15.06 26.51 -10.19
CA LEU A 216 -14.04 27.53 -10.05
C LEU A 216 -14.34 28.75 -10.95
N PRO A 217 -14.45 29.97 -10.39
CA PRO A 217 -14.97 31.15 -11.11
C PRO A 217 -14.08 31.65 -12.26
N ARG A 218 -12.82 31.19 -12.35
CA ARG A 218 -11.85 31.58 -13.37
C ARG A 218 -11.08 30.39 -13.96
N ALA A 219 -11.62 29.17 -13.84
CA ALA A 219 -10.98 28.01 -14.45
C ALA A 219 -11.03 28.09 -15.99
N ASN A 220 -9.98 27.58 -16.63
CA ASN A 220 -9.94 27.44 -18.08
C ASN A 220 -11.03 26.45 -18.53
N LYS A 221 -12.03 26.93 -19.28
CA LYS A 221 -13.18 26.13 -19.71
C LYS A 221 -12.78 24.89 -20.49
N ASN A 222 -11.74 24.98 -21.34
CA ASN A 222 -11.23 23.83 -22.08
C ASN A 222 -10.71 22.74 -21.11
N TYR A 223 -9.96 23.12 -20.06
CA TYR A 223 -9.48 22.15 -19.08
C TYR A 223 -10.63 21.50 -18.32
N VAL A 224 -11.62 22.29 -17.89
CA VAL A 224 -12.81 21.80 -17.20
C VAL A 224 -13.56 20.78 -18.06
N ASP A 225 -13.78 21.08 -19.34
CA ASP A 225 -14.49 20.20 -20.27
C ASP A 225 -13.72 18.89 -20.50
N GLN A 226 -12.40 18.94 -20.68
CA GLN A 226 -11.57 17.73 -20.82
C GLN A 226 -11.64 16.85 -19.56
N ILE A 227 -11.47 17.46 -18.38
CA ILE A 227 -11.44 16.74 -17.10
C ILE A 227 -12.78 16.07 -16.79
N ARG A 228 -13.89 16.78 -16.99
CA ARG A 228 -15.24 16.26 -16.73
C ARG A 228 -15.63 15.13 -17.68
N ASN A 229 -15.25 15.24 -18.95
CA ASN A 229 -15.61 14.26 -19.97
C ASN A 229 -14.61 13.10 -20.09
N SER A 230 -13.46 13.18 -19.43
CA SER A 230 -12.46 12.11 -19.44
C SER A 230 -13.01 10.83 -18.82
N ARG A 231 -12.82 9.73 -19.56
CA ARG A 231 -13.14 8.37 -19.11
C ARG A 231 -11.91 7.70 -18.48
N LYS A 232 -10.71 8.26 -18.68
CA LYS A 232 -9.45 7.72 -18.15
C LYS A 232 -8.97 8.42 -16.87
N LEU A 233 -9.54 9.58 -16.52
CA LEU A 233 -9.42 10.16 -15.18
C LEU A 233 -10.33 9.43 -14.18
N TYR A 234 -9.83 8.31 -13.67
CA TYR A 234 -10.42 7.52 -12.59
C TYR A 234 -9.31 6.87 -11.75
N TYR A 235 -9.66 6.39 -10.55
CA TYR A 235 -8.76 5.62 -9.71
C TYR A 235 -9.20 4.15 -9.64
N SER A 236 -8.23 3.24 -9.67
CA SER A 236 -8.45 1.80 -9.48
C SER A 236 -7.30 1.23 -8.69
N LYS A 237 -7.56 0.74 -7.48
CA LYS A 237 -6.54 0.16 -6.60
C LYS A 237 -5.69 -0.88 -7.34
N LYS A 238 -6.38 -1.81 -8.01
CA LYS A 238 -5.75 -2.91 -8.77
C LYS A 238 -4.84 -2.45 -9.92
N LEU A 239 -5.29 -1.50 -10.74
CA LEU A 239 -4.53 -1.10 -11.94
C LEU A 239 -3.49 -0.03 -11.61
N HIS A 240 -3.86 0.94 -10.77
CA HIS A 240 -3.08 2.13 -10.50
C HIS A 240 -2.19 1.95 -9.28
N GLY A 241 -2.68 1.28 -8.22
CA GLY A 241 -1.88 0.95 -7.04
C GLY A 241 -0.63 0.15 -7.38
N GLN A 242 -0.75 -0.86 -8.26
CA GLN A 242 0.42 -1.62 -8.73
C GLN A 242 1.48 -0.74 -9.43
N ARG A 243 1.04 0.26 -10.21
CA ARG A 243 1.95 1.16 -10.93
C ARG A 243 2.64 2.12 -9.97
N MET A 244 1.87 2.73 -9.07
CA MET A 244 2.40 3.66 -8.07
C MET A 244 3.34 2.94 -7.10
N LEU A 245 3.00 1.74 -6.62
CA LEU A 245 3.85 0.97 -5.71
C LEU A 245 5.23 0.63 -6.30
N LYS A 246 5.31 0.41 -7.63
CA LYS A 246 6.59 0.25 -8.31
C LYS A 246 7.36 1.56 -8.47
N ASN A 247 6.70 2.70 -8.41
CA ASN A 247 7.28 4.00 -8.70
C ASN A 247 7.71 4.75 -7.44
N ILE A 248 6.91 4.72 -6.36
CA ILE A 248 7.22 5.39 -5.10
C ILE A 248 8.54 4.94 -4.47
N HIS A 249 9.10 5.82 -3.66
CA HIS A 249 10.39 5.70 -3.00
C HIS A 249 10.20 5.45 -1.50
N PRO A 250 10.65 4.30 -0.97
CA PRO A 250 10.43 3.97 0.44
C PRO A 250 11.05 4.96 1.44
N ASP A 251 12.16 5.62 1.10
CA ASP A 251 12.77 6.67 1.90
C ASP A 251 11.86 7.89 2.05
N ILE A 252 11.23 8.33 0.95
CA ILE A 252 10.24 9.42 0.97
C ILE A 252 9.01 9.03 1.79
N VAL A 253 8.56 7.77 1.66
CA VAL A 253 7.45 7.24 2.46
C VAL A 253 7.83 7.26 3.95
N ALA A 254 9.03 6.80 4.33
CA ALA A 254 9.48 6.79 5.72
C ALA A 254 9.61 8.18 6.34
N ASP A 255 9.93 9.19 5.54
CA ASP A 255 10.00 10.59 5.99
C ASP A 255 8.63 11.17 6.37
N LYS A 256 7.53 10.59 5.89
CA LYS A 256 6.15 11.03 6.15
C LYS A 256 5.37 10.06 7.04
N CYS A 257 5.55 8.77 6.83
CA CYS A 257 4.93 7.67 7.56
C CYS A 257 5.88 7.15 8.65
N LYS A 258 6.02 7.93 9.73
CA LYS A 258 6.99 7.65 10.80
C LYS A 258 6.43 6.77 11.91
N ARG A 259 5.11 6.71 12.07
CA ARG A 259 4.46 6.10 13.23
C ARG A 259 4.50 4.58 13.14
N PHE A 260 4.26 4.00 11.97
CA PHE A 260 4.19 2.55 11.80
C PHE A 260 5.14 2.02 10.72
N PHE A 261 5.33 2.73 9.61
CA PHE A 261 6.21 2.31 8.53
C PHE A 261 7.70 2.59 8.82
N GLY A 262 8.03 3.78 9.33
CA GLY A 262 9.39 4.31 9.42
C GLY A 262 10.39 3.42 10.18
N ASP A 263 10.02 2.88 11.33
CA ASP A 263 10.93 2.04 12.13
C ASP A 263 11.27 0.73 11.39
N THR A 264 10.28 0.04 10.85
CA THR A 264 10.50 -1.21 10.09
C THR A 264 11.26 -0.94 8.79
N TYR A 265 11.01 0.19 8.12
CA TYR A 265 11.81 0.60 6.96
C TYR A 265 13.29 0.73 7.33
N LYS A 266 13.60 1.43 8.42
CA LYS A 266 14.98 1.62 8.88
C LYS A 266 15.64 0.27 9.19
N ASP A 267 14.99 -0.56 9.99
CA ASP A 267 15.50 -1.88 10.36
C ASP A 267 15.78 -2.76 9.14
N LEU A 268 14.88 -2.76 8.14
CA LEU A 268 15.05 -3.55 6.92
C LEU A 268 16.14 -2.97 5.99
N SER A 269 16.28 -1.64 5.94
CA SER A 269 17.29 -0.98 5.10
C SER A 269 18.72 -1.21 5.61
N GLU A 270 18.90 -1.31 6.93
CA GLU A 270 20.20 -1.52 7.58
C GLU A 270 20.59 -3.01 7.70
N PHE A 271 19.65 -3.93 7.42
CA PHE A 271 19.83 -5.38 7.51
C PHE A 271 20.72 -5.99 6.41
#